data_AF-A0A1Y1HMF0-F1
#
_entry.id   AF-A0A1Y1HMF0-F1
#
_cell.length_a   1.000
_cell.length_b   1.000
_cell.length_c   1.000
_cell.angle_alpha   90.00
_cell.angle_beta   90.00
_cell.angle_gamma   90.00
#
_symmetry.space_group_name_H-M   'P 1'
#
loop_
_entity.id
_entity.type
_entity.pdbx_description
1 polymer ?
#
loop_
_entity_poly.entity_id
_entity_poly.type
_entity_poly.pdbx_seq_one_letter_code
_entity_poly.pdbx_strand_id
1 'polypeptide(L)'
;MSLSPGRFQRHAKRQKVLLNSTSSSNGGTASSEAGQSAEGGGPVLSPLQPSLLTVPQVSLIPDALARQTLLRSEFEARQRKMREEFSNHLQAPSQVALEDHKLPCTQQVQVAISSPVVAQIKSPMSVGLQREEDAWTCPAMSTHPKLVVTGNLPSQPPADICLAAAQRLFDLGVASVTLHINTEMKDGKEKKFPQFSAGWKGCTLDNCLSDFVRPGAPCLAIITGSQSDVLVLDIDMKDNGLKAFEEMVTAHGALPKDTPRERTGNGGLHLFSSLSESSAAGLLNCNNREKISCGGCQVGIDVRGNGGICFISPSKYIGRDGETVRAYRWE
;
A
#
# COMPACT_ATOMS: atom_id res chain seq x y z
N MET A 1 -5.18 53.41 -8.80
CA MET A 1 -4.91 52.32 -9.77
C MET A 1 -5.99 51.27 -9.58
N SER A 2 -6.87 51.15 -10.58
CA SER A 2 -8.07 50.31 -10.58
C SER A 2 -7.72 48.91 -11.09
N LEU A 3 -8.08 47.85 -10.36
CA LEU A 3 -7.99 46.47 -10.82
C LEU A 3 -9.39 45.90 -11.03
N SER A 4 -9.69 45.61 -12.29
CA SER A 4 -10.91 44.93 -12.74
C SER A 4 -10.81 43.41 -12.51
N PRO A 5 -11.91 42.70 -12.21
CA PRO A 5 -11.92 41.25 -12.12
C PRO A 5 -12.27 40.60 -13.47
N GLY A 6 -11.35 39.80 -14.01
CA GLY A 6 -11.52 39.02 -15.24
C GLY A 6 -12.13 37.64 -14.98
N ARG A 7 -13.36 37.45 -15.50
CA ARG A 7 -14.06 36.17 -15.71
C ARG A 7 -13.15 35.10 -16.34
N PHE A 8 -13.12 33.90 -15.77
CA PHE A 8 -12.75 32.68 -16.49
C PHE A 8 -13.98 31.81 -16.72
N GLN A 9 -14.34 31.61 -17.99
CA GLN A 9 -15.41 30.75 -18.44
C GLN A 9 -14.98 29.27 -18.38
N ARG A 10 -15.89 28.42 -17.93
CA ARG A 10 -15.76 26.96 -17.93
C ARG A 10 -16.01 26.44 -19.36
N HIS A 11 -15.12 25.60 -19.87
CA HIS A 11 -15.38 24.73 -21.01
C HIS A 11 -15.02 23.29 -20.63
N ALA A 12 -16.03 22.53 -20.19
CA ALA A 12 -15.96 21.08 -20.11
C ALA A 12 -16.74 20.50 -21.30
N LYS A 13 -16.01 20.05 -22.33
CA LYS A 13 -16.58 19.25 -23.42
C LYS A 13 -16.93 17.86 -22.85
N ARG A 14 -18.22 17.58 -22.72
CA ARG A 14 -18.76 16.22 -22.56
C ARG A 14 -18.67 15.50 -23.91
N GLN A 15 -17.81 14.49 -24.02
CA GLN A 15 -17.96 13.46 -25.05
C GLN A 15 -18.95 12.40 -24.55
N LYS A 16 -20.03 12.27 -25.31
CA LYS A 16 -21.13 11.34 -25.15
C LYS A 16 -20.75 10.10 -25.96
N VAL A 17 -20.32 9.01 -25.33
CA VAL A 17 -20.16 7.73 -26.01
C VAL A 17 -21.49 7.00 -25.93
N LEU A 18 -22.12 6.83 -27.10
CA LEU A 18 -23.25 5.95 -27.31
C LEU A 18 -22.83 4.51 -26.98
N LEU A 19 -23.60 3.83 -26.14
CA LEU A 19 -23.67 2.38 -26.14
C LEU A 19 -25.01 1.98 -26.76
N ASN A 20 -24.90 1.22 -27.84
CA ASN A 20 -26.01 0.62 -28.57
C ASN A 20 -26.73 -0.40 -27.70
N SER A 21 -28.04 -0.23 -27.64
CA SER A 21 -29.04 -1.20 -27.21
C SER A 21 -29.08 -2.39 -28.18
N THR A 22 -29.11 -3.60 -27.64
CA THR A 22 -29.79 -4.72 -28.29
C THR A 22 -30.94 -5.16 -27.38
N SER A 23 -32.10 -5.17 -28.00
CA SER A 23 -33.41 -5.52 -27.49
C SER A 23 -33.55 -7.03 -27.27
N SER A 24 -34.26 -7.43 -26.21
CA SER A 24 -35.21 -8.53 -26.34
C SER A 24 -36.46 -8.22 -25.53
N SER A 25 -37.57 -8.60 -26.15
CA SER A 25 -38.94 -8.16 -26.00
C SER A 25 -39.65 -8.65 -24.75
N ASN A 26 -40.52 -7.80 -24.19
CA ASN A 26 -41.80 -8.26 -23.64
C ASN A 26 -42.87 -7.22 -23.94
N GLY A 27 -43.87 -7.65 -24.72
CA GLY A 27 -45.08 -6.89 -25.03
C GLY A 27 -46.12 -7.02 -23.92
N GLY A 28 -47.01 -6.04 -23.86
CA GLY A 28 -48.13 -6.01 -22.92
C GLY A 28 -48.82 -4.65 -22.94
N THR A 29 -49.72 -4.49 -23.91
CA THR A 29 -50.56 -3.33 -24.22
C THR A 29 -51.75 -3.11 -23.26
N ALA A 30 -52.32 -1.90 -23.38
CA ALA A 30 -53.61 -1.39 -22.86
C ALA A 30 -53.47 -0.58 -21.55
N SER A 31 -54.07 0.60 -21.37
CA SER A 31 -55.19 1.24 -22.07
C SER A 31 -55.24 2.74 -21.72
N SER A 32 -56.00 3.46 -22.55
CA SER A 32 -56.45 4.84 -22.50
C SER A 32 -56.99 5.33 -21.14
N GLU A 33 -56.93 6.64 -20.88
CA GLU A 33 -58.10 7.53 -20.99
C GLU A 33 -57.75 9.00 -20.66
N ALA A 34 -58.49 9.89 -21.32
CA ALA A 34 -58.46 11.33 -21.21
C ALA A 34 -59.50 11.83 -20.20
N GLY A 35 -59.31 13.02 -19.63
CA GLY A 35 -60.33 13.74 -18.87
C GLY A 35 -59.68 14.85 -18.04
N GLN A 36 -59.73 16.10 -18.50
CA GLN A 36 -60.76 17.10 -18.19
C GLN A 36 -60.49 17.93 -16.92
N SER A 37 -60.65 19.22 -17.15
CA SER A 37 -60.51 20.39 -16.30
C SER A 37 -61.48 20.40 -15.11
N ALA A 38 -61.06 20.99 -13.99
CA ALA A 38 -61.97 21.72 -13.10
C ALA A 38 -61.19 22.68 -12.20
N GLU A 39 -61.61 23.94 -12.22
CA GLU A 39 -61.31 24.95 -11.21
C GLU A 39 -61.97 24.58 -9.88
N GLY A 40 -61.32 24.94 -8.76
CA GLY A 40 -61.89 24.79 -7.44
C GLY A 40 -61.04 25.48 -6.38
N GLY A 41 -61.48 26.68 -5.97
CA GLY A 41 -60.92 27.39 -4.83
C GLY A 41 -61.15 26.65 -3.51
N GLY A 42 -60.14 26.71 -2.64
CA GLY A 42 -60.16 26.12 -1.29
C GLY A 42 -59.27 26.92 -0.33
N PRO A 43 -59.53 26.85 0.98
CA PRO A 43 -59.36 27.96 1.90
C PRO A 43 -57.93 28.18 2.40
N VAL A 44 -57.67 29.44 2.77
CA VAL A 44 -56.48 29.90 3.49
C VAL A 44 -56.32 29.11 4.80
N LEU A 45 -55.29 28.26 4.87
CA LEU A 45 -54.87 27.58 6.08
C LEU A 45 -53.90 28.47 6.86
N SER A 46 -54.26 28.74 8.11
CA SER A 46 -53.42 29.42 9.10
C SER A 46 -52.13 28.63 9.39
N PRO A 47 -51.00 29.30 9.68
CA PRO A 47 -49.75 28.64 10.00
C PRO A 47 -49.85 27.91 11.35
N LEU A 48 -49.76 26.57 11.31
CA LEU A 48 -49.57 25.74 12.49
C LEU A 48 -48.20 26.01 13.11
N GLN A 49 -48.20 26.34 14.40
CA GLN A 49 -46.97 26.51 15.18
C GLN A 49 -46.20 25.19 15.28
N PRO A 50 -44.87 25.19 15.12
CA PRO A 50 -44.06 23.99 15.29
C PRO A 50 -44.08 23.57 16.76
N SER A 51 -44.72 22.44 17.04
CA SER A 51 -44.62 21.76 18.32
C SER A 51 -43.18 21.29 18.50
N LEU A 52 -42.53 21.77 19.56
CA LEU A 52 -41.21 21.29 20.01
C LEU A 52 -41.31 19.82 20.39
N LEU A 53 -41.08 18.94 19.42
CA LEU A 53 -40.81 17.52 19.66
C LEU A 53 -39.43 17.43 20.31
N THR A 54 -39.43 17.25 21.63
CA THR A 54 -38.25 16.89 22.40
C THR A 54 -37.79 15.52 21.92
N VAL A 55 -36.76 15.48 21.07
CA VAL A 55 -36.11 14.24 20.66
C VAL A 55 -35.46 13.66 21.91
N PRO A 56 -35.80 12.43 22.34
CA PRO A 56 -35.13 11.81 23.47
C PRO A 56 -33.65 11.67 23.13
N GLN A 57 -32.80 12.24 23.98
CA GLN A 57 -31.36 12.14 23.88
C GLN A 57 -30.97 10.67 24.07
N VAL A 58 -30.78 9.95 22.97
CA VAL A 58 -30.31 8.56 22.99
C VAL A 58 -28.89 8.59 23.54
N SER A 59 -28.72 8.20 24.80
CA SER A 59 -27.42 7.96 25.41
C SER A 59 -26.73 6.85 24.61
N LEU A 60 -25.64 7.21 23.91
CA LEU A 60 -24.76 6.25 23.25
C LEU A 60 -24.30 5.22 24.30
N ILE A 61 -24.62 3.95 24.04
CA ILE A 61 -24.39 2.82 24.94
C ILE A 61 -22.87 2.66 25.14
N PRO A 62 -22.36 2.62 26.38
CA PRO A 62 -20.93 2.43 26.69
C PRO A 62 -20.26 1.26 25.93
N ASP A 63 -21.03 0.22 25.60
CA ASP A 63 -20.58 -0.97 24.87
C ASP A 63 -20.08 -0.68 23.45
N ALA A 64 -20.64 0.32 22.76
CA ALA A 64 -20.21 0.64 21.40
C ALA A 64 -18.79 1.22 21.39
N LEU A 65 -18.49 2.09 22.36
CA LEU A 65 -17.17 2.69 22.52
C LEU A 65 -16.13 1.63 22.93
N ALA A 66 -16.48 0.74 23.87
CA ALA A 66 -15.61 -0.36 24.29
C ALA A 66 -15.26 -1.31 23.14
N ARG A 67 -16.24 -1.68 22.30
CA ARG A 67 -16.02 -2.49 21.10
C ARG A 67 -15.13 -1.80 20.08
N GLN A 68 -15.31 -0.49 19.87
CA GLN A 68 -14.48 0.28 18.96
C GLN A 68 -13.03 0.35 19.45
N THR A 69 -12.80 0.54 20.75
CA THR A 69 -11.46 0.53 21.35
C THR A 69 -10.78 -0.82 21.20
N LEU A 70 -11.52 -1.93 21.40
CA LEU A 70 -10.97 -3.28 21.23
C LEU A 70 -10.55 -3.54 19.78
N LEU A 71 -11.44 -3.28 18.82
CA LEU A 71 -11.16 -3.46 17.39
C LEU A 71 -9.95 -2.64 16.95
N ARG A 72 -9.84 -1.41 17.44
CA ARG A 72 -8.68 -0.55 17.18
C ARG A 72 -7.39 -1.11 17.75
N SER A 73 -7.41 -1.58 18.99
CA SER A 73 -6.22 -2.19 19.60
C SER A 73 -5.78 -3.47 18.88
N GLU A 74 -6.72 -4.28 18.38
CA GLU A 74 -6.42 -5.47 17.60
C GLU A 74 -5.84 -5.12 16.24
N PHE A 75 -6.39 -4.11 15.56
CA PHE A 75 -5.87 -3.63 14.28
C PHE A 75 -4.46 -3.02 14.42
N GLU A 76 -4.25 -2.13 15.38
CA GLU A 76 -2.93 -1.53 15.67
C GLU A 76 -1.91 -2.63 16.03
N ALA A 77 -2.31 -3.64 16.81
CA ALA A 77 -1.45 -4.79 17.10
C ALA A 77 -1.11 -5.59 15.82
N ARG A 78 -2.07 -5.82 14.93
CA ARG A 78 -1.85 -6.49 13.62
C ARG A 78 -0.89 -5.69 12.74
N GLN A 79 -1.06 -4.37 12.64
CA GLN A 79 -0.18 -3.48 11.86
C GLN A 79 1.24 -3.45 12.42
N ARG A 80 1.40 -3.35 13.75
CA ARG A 80 2.71 -3.41 14.42
C ARG A 80 3.41 -4.73 14.14
N LYS A 81 2.69 -5.85 14.32
CA LYS A 81 3.20 -7.20 14.05
C LYS A 81 3.57 -7.39 12.57
N MET A 82 2.81 -6.78 11.63
CA MET A 82 3.16 -6.76 10.21
C MET A 82 4.53 -6.10 10.02
N ARG A 83 4.73 -4.89 10.56
CA ARG A 83 5.99 -4.14 10.40
C ARG A 83 7.19 -4.88 11.00
N GLU A 84 7.08 -5.35 12.23
CA GLU A 84 8.17 -6.04 12.93
C GLU A 84 8.62 -7.28 12.15
N GLU A 85 7.68 -8.10 11.69
CA GLU A 85 8.02 -9.33 10.98
C GLU A 85 8.54 -9.07 9.56
N PHE A 86 7.99 -8.11 8.82
CA PHE A 86 8.53 -7.74 7.51
C PHE A 86 9.94 -7.13 7.63
N SER A 87 10.19 -6.32 8.66
CA SER A 87 11.52 -5.77 8.94
C SER A 87 12.52 -6.89 9.24
N ASN A 88 12.14 -7.84 10.09
CA ASN A 88 13.01 -8.95 10.48
C ASN A 88 13.28 -9.94 9.33
N HIS A 89 12.30 -10.21 8.47
CA HIS A 89 12.45 -11.17 7.38
C HIS A 89 13.24 -10.60 6.19
N LEU A 90 13.14 -9.29 5.93
CA LEU A 90 13.93 -8.61 4.90
C LEU A 90 15.38 -8.33 5.33
N GLN A 91 15.68 -8.36 6.63
CA GLN A 91 17.03 -8.14 7.17
C GLN A 91 17.84 -9.43 7.37
N ALA A 92 17.26 -10.62 7.13
CA ALA A 92 18.04 -11.85 7.19
C ALA A 92 19.11 -11.82 6.07
N PRO A 93 20.41 -11.70 6.40
CA PRO A 93 21.44 -11.68 5.38
C PRO A 93 21.44 -13.05 4.72
N SER A 94 21.18 -13.08 3.42
CA SER A 94 21.62 -14.17 2.57
C SER A 94 23.16 -14.18 2.61
N GLN A 95 23.74 -14.80 3.64
CA GLN A 95 25.15 -15.20 3.64
C GLN A 95 25.30 -16.35 2.65
N VAL A 96 25.18 -16.04 1.37
CA VAL A 96 25.85 -16.81 0.34
C VAL A 96 27.27 -16.28 0.37
N ALA A 97 28.16 -17.02 1.03
CA ALA A 97 29.58 -16.78 0.93
C ALA A 97 29.96 -16.79 -0.56
N LEU A 98 30.42 -15.64 -1.07
CA LEU A 98 31.19 -15.63 -2.30
C LEU A 98 32.48 -16.40 -2.01
N GLU A 99 32.53 -17.68 -2.41
CA GLU A 99 33.80 -18.37 -2.53
C GLU A 99 34.55 -17.76 -3.72
N ASP A 100 35.72 -17.20 -3.43
CA ASP A 100 36.66 -16.61 -4.37
C ASP A 100 37.12 -17.65 -5.41
N HIS A 101 36.42 -17.75 -6.53
CA HIS A 101 36.97 -18.36 -7.74
C HIS A 101 38.01 -17.42 -8.35
N LYS A 102 39.28 -17.63 -7.95
CA LYS A 102 40.46 -17.12 -8.66
C LYS A 102 40.42 -17.56 -10.13
N LEU A 103 40.19 -16.61 -11.03
CA LEU A 103 40.58 -16.71 -12.44
C LEU A 103 41.92 -15.96 -12.66
N PRO A 104 42.79 -16.44 -13.57
CA PRO A 104 44.14 -15.92 -13.70
C PRO A 104 44.25 -14.70 -14.62
N CYS A 105 44.99 -13.70 -14.12
CA CYS A 105 46.10 -12.98 -14.75
C CYS A 105 45.94 -12.37 -16.16
N THR A 106 46.03 -11.03 -16.19
CA THR A 106 46.62 -10.05 -17.17
C THR A 106 45.62 -8.89 -17.35
N GLN A 107 45.94 -7.61 -17.24
CA GLN A 107 47.14 -6.84 -17.63
C GLN A 107 47.13 -5.53 -16.80
N GLN A 108 48.26 -5.12 -16.22
CA GLN A 108 48.38 -3.87 -15.46
C GLN A 108 48.64 -2.68 -16.39
N VAL A 109 47.87 -1.60 -16.22
CA VAL A 109 48.25 -0.25 -16.67
C VAL A 109 48.47 0.59 -15.42
N GLN A 110 49.71 1.02 -15.21
CA GLN A 110 50.12 1.94 -14.15
C GLN A 110 49.70 3.37 -14.50
N VAL A 111 49.04 4.04 -13.57
CA VAL A 111 48.98 5.50 -13.51
C VAL A 111 49.40 5.91 -12.10
N ALA A 112 50.55 6.60 -12.02
CA ALA A 112 51.09 7.15 -10.79
C ALA A 112 50.35 8.44 -10.44
N ILE A 113 49.91 8.58 -9.18
CA ILE A 113 49.58 9.89 -8.59
C ILE A 113 50.11 9.92 -7.16
N SER A 114 50.77 11.04 -6.85
CA SER A 114 51.56 11.37 -5.68
C SER A 114 50.75 11.51 -4.38
N SER A 115 51.37 11.11 -3.27
CA SER A 115 51.01 11.48 -1.89
C SER A 115 51.07 13.01 -1.67
N PRO A 116 50.54 13.56 -0.54
CA PRO A 116 51.37 13.55 0.67
C PRO A 116 50.64 13.56 2.04
N VAL A 117 51.49 13.40 3.07
CA VAL A 117 51.43 13.87 4.47
C VAL A 117 50.59 13.15 5.54
N VAL A 118 51.38 12.53 6.41
CA VAL A 118 51.26 12.11 7.81
C VAL A 118 50.53 13.08 8.75
N ALA A 119 49.68 12.55 9.64
CA ALA A 119 49.59 13.02 11.02
C ALA A 119 49.24 11.85 11.97
N GLN A 120 50.17 11.58 12.90
CA GLN A 120 50.02 10.65 14.01
C GLN A 120 49.19 11.28 15.14
N ILE A 121 48.29 10.51 15.75
CA ILE A 121 47.84 10.77 17.12
C ILE A 121 47.95 9.47 17.92
N LYS A 122 48.82 9.50 18.94
CA LYS A 122 48.96 8.50 20.00
C LYS A 122 47.84 8.67 21.03
N SER A 123 47.38 7.58 21.61
CA SER A 123 46.86 7.53 22.99
C SER A 123 46.90 6.11 23.57
N PRO A 124 46.88 5.95 24.90
CA PRO A 124 47.68 4.93 25.59
C PRO A 124 46.90 3.72 26.13
N MET A 125 47.71 2.74 26.55
CA MET A 125 47.53 1.66 27.53
C MET A 125 46.56 1.99 28.69
N SER A 126 45.92 1.08 29.43
CA SER A 126 45.89 -0.38 29.63
C SER A 126 44.62 -0.64 30.48
N VAL A 127 44.10 -1.85 30.68
CA VAL A 127 44.33 -2.70 31.88
C VAL A 127 43.51 -3.98 31.67
N GLY A 128 44.11 -5.12 31.96
CA GLY A 128 43.49 -6.44 31.89
C GLY A 128 42.67 -6.81 33.12
N LEU A 129 41.82 -7.80 32.96
CA LEU A 129 41.31 -8.64 34.04
C LEU A 129 41.01 -10.03 33.46
N GLN A 130 41.91 -10.96 33.78
CA GLN A 130 41.71 -12.39 33.63
C GLN A 130 40.75 -12.87 34.72
N ARG A 131 39.91 -13.87 34.40
CA ARG A 131 39.36 -14.76 35.42
C ARG A 131 39.27 -16.19 34.89
N GLU A 132 39.79 -17.07 35.73
CA GLU A 132 39.87 -18.54 35.71
C GLU A 132 38.52 -19.20 35.40
N GLU A 133 38.46 -20.18 34.50
CA GLU A 133 38.69 -21.62 34.72
C GLU A 133 37.80 -22.25 35.79
N ASP A 134 36.74 -22.94 35.35
CA ASP A 134 36.18 -24.07 36.08
C ASP A 134 35.90 -25.22 35.09
N ALA A 135 36.64 -26.30 35.31
CA ALA A 135 36.61 -27.53 34.54
C ALA A 135 35.45 -28.42 35.01
N TRP A 136 34.58 -28.82 34.09
CA TRP A 136 33.67 -29.96 34.29
C TRP A 136 34.02 -31.04 33.27
N THR A 137 34.57 -32.16 33.77
CA THR A 137 34.85 -33.36 32.99
C THR A 137 33.64 -34.30 33.05
N CYS A 138 33.13 -34.71 31.89
CA CYS A 138 32.18 -35.81 31.75
C CYS A 138 32.77 -36.89 30.81
N PRO A 139 32.55 -38.19 31.10
CA PRO A 139 33.30 -39.29 30.51
C PRO A 139 32.76 -39.80 29.16
N ALA A 140 33.72 -40.25 28.35
CA ALA A 140 33.74 -41.40 27.44
C ALA A 140 32.53 -41.70 26.52
N MET A 141 32.72 -41.30 25.25
CA MET A 141 32.65 -42.10 24.03
C MET A 141 31.52 -43.14 23.84
N SER A 142 30.58 -42.81 22.94
CA SER A 142 29.96 -43.78 22.04
C SER A 142 30.44 -43.49 20.61
N THR A 143 31.25 -44.40 20.05
CA THR A 143 31.76 -44.36 18.68
C THR A 143 30.74 -44.95 17.72
N HIS A 144 29.70 -44.19 17.40
CA HIS A 144 28.91 -44.48 16.20
C HIS A 144 29.66 -43.97 14.97
N PRO A 145 29.73 -44.73 13.86
CA PRO A 145 30.33 -44.27 12.62
C PRO A 145 29.56 -43.03 12.15
N LYS A 146 30.23 -41.87 12.22
CA LYS A 146 29.71 -40.59 11.71
C LYS A 146 29.67 -40.75 10.18
N LEU A 147 28.48 -41.04 9.65
CA LEU A 147 28.24 -41.04 8.21
C LEU A 147 28.48 -39.60 7.73
N VAL A 148 29.69 -39.32 7.23
CA VAL A 148 30.02 -38.03 6.64
C VAL A 148 29.33 -38.01 5.27
N VAL A 149 28.10 -37.55 5.25
CA VAL A 149 27.38 -37.26 4.00
C VAL A 149 28.00 -35.98 3.42
N THR A 150 29.05 -36.13 2.61
CA THR A 150 29.61 -35.04 1.78
C THR A 150 28.77 -34.81 0.52
N GLY A 151 27.44 -34.87 0.67
CA GLY A 151 26.52 -34.58 -0.42
C GLY A 151 26.26 -33.08 -0.47
N ASN A 152 26.65 -32.42 -1.56
CA ASN A 152 26.14 -31.09 -1.90
C ASN A 152 24.61 -31.20 -1.98
N LEU A 153 23.92 -30.85 -0.88
CA LEU A 153 22.48 -30.68 -0.90
C LEU A 153 22.19 -29.61 -1.96
N PRO A 154 21.30 -29.88 -2.92
CA PRO A 154 20.90 -28.88 -3.90
C PRO A 154 20.43 -27.65 -3.11
N SER A 155 21.04 -26.50 -3.39
CA SER A 155 20.64 -25.24 -2.79
C SER A 155 19.13 -25.10 -2.99
N GLN A 156 18.40 -24.95 -1.88
CA GLN A 156 16.96 -24.73 -1.94
C GLN A 156 16.72 -23.54 -2.89
N PRO A 157 15.75 -23.64 -3.80
CA PRO A 157 15.43 -22.52 -4.68
C PRO A 157 15.15 -21.28 -3.82
N PRO A 158 15.54 -20.07 -4.28
CA PRO A 158 15.27 -18.85 -3.54
C PRO A 158 13.78 -18.78 -3.17
N ALA A 159 13.50 -18.53 -1.89
CA ALA A 159 12.12 -18.45 -1.42
C ALA A 159 11.34 -17.41 -2.23
N ASP A 160 10.12 -17.76 -2.63
CA ASP A 160 9.24 -16.81 -3.30
C ASP A 160 8.73 -15.78 -2.29
N ILE A 161 9.39 -14.62 -2.29
CA ILE A 161 9.12 -13.54 -1.35
C ILE A 161 7.72 -12.95 -1.52
N CYS A 162 7.16 -12.92 -2.74
CA CYS A 162 5.81 -12.39 -2.95
C CYS A 162 4.76 -13.38 -2.48
N LEU A 163 4.96 -14.67 -2.70
CA LEU A 163 4.10 -15.72 -2.16
C LEU A 163 4.12 -15.73 -0.62
N ALA A 164 5.30 -15.65 0.00
CA ALA A 164 5.44 -15.57 1.45
C ALA A 164 4.75 -14.32 2.02
N ALA A 165 4.91 -13.17 1.36
CA ALA A 165 4.23 -11.94 1.74
C ALA A 165 2.70 -12.03 1.57
N ALA A 166 2.21 -12.67 0.51
CA ALA A 166 0.79 -12.89 0.28
C ALA A 166 0.16 -13.75 1.38
N GLN A 167 0.83 -14.85 1.77
CA GLN A 167 0.40 -15.67 2.90
C GLN A 167 0.34 -14.86 4.19
N ARG A 168 1.36 -14.01 4.43
CA ARG A 168 1.39 -13.18 5.62
C ARG A 168 0.26 -12.15 5.66
N LEU A 169 -0.08 -11.55 4.52
CA LEU A 169 -1.20 -10.62 4.41
C LEU A 169 -2.53 -11.32 4.66
N PHE A 170 -2.69 -12.54 4.15
CA PHE A 170 -3.86 -13.38 4.42
C PHE A 170 -4.02 -13.63 5.94
N ASP A 171 -2.94 -13.98 6.64
CA ASP A 171 -2.97 -14.19 8.10
C ASP A 171 -3.37 -12.92 8.88
N LEU A 172 -3.21 -11.75 8.27
CA LEU A 172 -3.58 -10.45 8.83
C LEU A 172 -4.99 -9.99 8.40
N GLY A 173 -5.68 -10.78 7.58
CA GLY A 173 -7.01 -10.47 7.06
C GLY A 173 -7.01 -9.56 5.83
N VAL A 174 -5.91 -9.50 5.09
CA VAL A 174 -5.74 -8.64 3.90
C VAL A 174 -5.75 -9.49 2.64
N ALA A 175 -6.72 -9.26 1.76
CA ALA A 175 -6.81 -9.91 0.46
C ALA A 175 -5.73 -9.38 -0.49
N SER A 176 -5.01 -10.27 -1.16
CA SER A 176 -3.91 -9.90 -2.06
C SER A 176 -3.95 -10.65 -3.39
N VAL A 177 -3.28 -10.10 -4.38
CA VAL A 177 -3.13 -10.68 -5.71
C VAL A 177 -1.68 -10.56 -6.14
N THR A 178 -1.13 -11.60 -6.74
CA THR A 178 0.18 -11.53 -7.38
C THR A 178 0.04 -11.23 -8.86
N LEU A 179 1.00 -10.52 -9.44
CA LEU A 179 0.94 -10.11 -10.83
C LEU A 179 2.32 -9.85 -11.45
N HIS A 180 2.33 -9.61 -12.75
CA HIS A 180 3.46 -9.05 -13.48
C HIS A 180 3.17 -7.60 -13.83
N ILE A 181 4.19 -6.74 -13.82
CA ILE A 181 4.09 -5.36 -14.30
C ILE A 181 5.03 -5.20 -15.48
N ASN A 182 4.45 -4.88 -16.63
CA ASN A 182 5.23 -4.43 -17.78
C ASN A 182 5.27 -2.90 -17.80
N THR A 183 6.30 -2.35 -18.41
CA THR A 183 6.45 -0.91 -18.62
C THR A 183 6.53 -0.63 -20.13
N GLU A 184 5.76 0.35 -20.60
CA GLU A 184 5.82 0.78 -22.00
C GLU A 184 5.81 2.31 -22.08
N MET A 185 6.23 2.85 -23.22
CA MET A 185 6.03 4.27 -23.49
C MET A 185 4.71 4.54 -24.15
N LYS A 186 4.00 5.52 -23.60
CA LYS A 186 2.82 6.09 -24.22
C LYS A 186 2.89 7.61 -24.12
N ASP A 187 2.77 8.29 -25.26
CA ASP A 187 2.79 9.76 -25.35
C ASP A 187 4.04 10.40 -24.70
N GLY A 188 5.21 9.78 -24.89
CA GLY A 188 6.47 10.26 -24.31
C GLY A 188 6.60 10.04 -22.80
N LYS A 189 5.70 9.29 -22.17
CA LYS A 189 5.72 8.96 -20.75
C LYS A 189 5.77 7.45 -20.54
N GLU A 190 6.57 7.02 -19.56
CA GLU A 190 6.55 5.64 -19.09
C GLU A 190 5.22 5.34 -18.38
N LYS A 191 4.58 4.24 -18.76
CA LYS A 191 3.32 3.78 -18.18
C LYS A 191 3.44 2.31 -17.76
N LYS A 192 2.87 2.00 -16.59
CA LYS A 192 2.77 0.63 -16.07
C LYS A 192 1.57 -0.09 -16.68
N PHE A 193 1.76 -1.34 -17.06
CA PHE A 193 0.74 -2.24 -17.56
C PHE A 193 0.72 -3.48 -16.65
N PRO A 194 0.00 -3.41 -15.53
CA PRO A 194 -0.16 -4.54 -14.64
C PRO A 194 -1.00 -5.63 -15.32
N GLN A 195 -0.49 -6.85 -15.30
CA GLN A 195 -1.13 -8.05 -15.85
C GLN A 195 -1.83 -8.80 -14.72
N PHE A 196 -3.05 -8.39 -14.42
CA PHE A 196 -3.88 -9.06 -13.43
C PHE A 196 -4.52 -10.33 -13.98
N SER A 197 -4.73 -11.32 -13.11
CA SER A 197 -5.67 -12.41 -13.38
C SER A 197 -7.06 -11.85 -13.73
N ALA A 198 -7.74 -12.48 -14.67
CA ALA A 198 -9.10 -12.12 -15.01
C ALA A 198 -9.99 -12.18 -13.76
N GLY A 199 -10.86 -11.19 -13.58
CA GLY A 199 -11.77 -11.17 -12.43
C GLY A 199 -11.14 -10.76 -11.10
N TRP A 200 -9.93 -10.16 -11.07
CA TRP A 200 -9.28 -9.72 -9.82
C TRP A 200 -10.15 -8.86 -8.89
N LYS A 201 -11.15 -8.15 -9.42
CA LYS A 201 -12.13 -7.39 -8.62
C LYS A 201 -13.00 -8.27 -7.73
N GLY A 202 -13.09 -9.57 -8.02
CA GLY A 202 -13.73 -10.59 -7.20
C GLY A 202 -12.77 -11.29 -6.24
N CYS A 203 -11.53 -10.82 -6.12
CA CYS A 203 -10.62 -11.27 -5.07
C CYS A 203 -11.15 -10.84 -3.71
N THR A 204 -11.20 -11.80 -2.80
CA THR A 204 -11.67 -11.68 -1.41
C THR A 204 -10.66 -12.40 -0.52
N LEU A 205 -10.78 -12.26 0.80
CA LEU A 205 -9.92 -13.01 1.71
C LEU A 205 -10.07 -14.53 1.49
N ASP A 206 -11.30 -15.02 1.30
CA ASP A 206 -11.60 -16.45 1.20
C ASP A 206 -10.99 -17.15 -0.03
N ASN A 207 -10.71 -16.42 -1.10
CA ASN A 207 -10.23 -16.98 -2.37
C ASN A 207 -8.89 -16.39 -2.85
N CYS A 208 -8.30 -15.42 -2.15
CA CYS A 208 -7.10 -14.75 -2.65
C CYS A 208 -5.93 -15.72 -2.88
N LEU A 209 -5.67 -16.61 -1.91
CA LEU A 209 -4.55 -17.56 -1.97
C LEU A 209 -4.74 -18.62 -3.06
N SER A 210 -5.96 -19.13 -3.25
CA SER A 210 -6.23 -20.18 -4.23
C SER A 210 -6.30 -19.64 -5.66
N ASP A 211 -6.92 -18.47 -5.84
CA ASP A 211 -7.36 -18.02 -7.17
C ASP A 211 -6.48 -16.92 -7.74
N PHE A 212 -5.85 -16.10 -6.89
CA PHE A 212 -5.18 -14.86 -7.30
C PHE A 212 -3.70 -14.76 -6.91
N VAL A 213 -3.22 -15.64 -6.04
CA VAL A 213 -1.81 -15.74 -5.67
C VAL A 213 -1.16 -16.88 -6.45
N ARG A 214 -0.02 -16.59 -7.09
CA ARG A 214 0.70 -17.48 -8.00
C ARG A 214 2.19 -17.45 -7.67
N PRO A 215 2.82 -18.61 -7.48
CA PRO A 215 4.26 -18.69 -7.32
C PRO A 215 5.01 -18.10 -8.53
N GLY A 216 6.16 -17.48 -8.29
CA GLY A 216 7.08 -16.90 -9.26
C GLY A 216 6.73 -15.47 -9.72
N ALA A 217 5.59 -14.93 -9.30
CA ALA A 217 5.18 -13.58 -9.68
C ALA A 217 6.04 -12.52 -8.96
N PRO A 218 6.58 -11.51 -9.67
CA PRO A 218 7.52 -10.54 -9.09
C PRO A 218 6.84 -9.40 -8.33
N CYS A 219 5.52 -9.27 -8.45
CA CYS A 219 4.73 -8.22 -7.83
C CYS A 219 3.54 -8.78 -7.05
N LEU A 220 3.15 -7.99 -6.05
CA LEU A 220 2.08 -8.20 -5.11
C LEU A 220 1.26 -6.92 -4.99
N ALA A 221 -0.06 -7.05 -4.95
CA ALA A 221 -0.96 -5.96 -4.66
C ALA A 221 -2.01 -6.39 -3.64
N ILE A 222 -2.49 -5.44 -2.85
CA ILE A 222 -3.60 -5.66 -1.91
C ILE A 222 -4.89 -5.10 -2.51
N ILE A 223 -5.99 -5.78 -2.23
CA ILE A 223 -7.31 -5.26 -2.52
C ILE A 223 -7.68 -4.30 -1.38
N THR A 224 -7.91 -3.03 -1.70
CA THR A 224 -8.24 -2.01 -0.69
C THR A 224 -9.75 -1.92 -0.48
N GLY A 225 -10.15 -1.20 0.56
CA GLY A 225 -11.56 -1.03 0.89
C GLY A 225 -12.03 -1.97 1.98
N SER A 226 -13.35 -2.15 2.05
CA SER A 226 -14.02 -3.01 3.02
C SER A 226 -13.58 -4.48 2.97
N GLN A 227 -13.06 -4.96 1.83
CA GLN A 227 -12.60 -6.35 1.70
C GLN A 227 -11.35 -6.67 2.54
N SER A 228 -10.50 -5.67 2.81
CA SER A 228 -9.28 -5.84 3.62
C SER A 228 -9.24 -4.90 4.83
N ASP A 229 -10.29 -4.07 5.01
CA ASP A 229 -10.29 -2.93 5.92
C ASP A 229 -9.09 -1.97 5.75
N VAL A 230 -8.61 -1.78 4.51
CA VAL A 230 -7.44 -0.94 4.24
C VAL A 230 -7.83 0.26 3.38
N LEU A 231 -7.41 1.44 3.83
CA LEU A 231 -7.42 2.68 3.06
C LEU A 231 -5.96 3.11 2.82
N VAL A 232 -5.62 3.43 1.57
CA VAL A 232 -4.27 3.90 1.20
C VAL A 232 -4.34 5.32 0.63
N LEU A 233 -3.46 6.19 1.10
CA LEU A 233 -3.13 7.45 0.44
C LEU A 233 -1.89 7.23 -0.43
N ASP A 234 -2.04 7.30 -1.74
CA ASP A 234 -1.00 7.09 -2.75
C ASP A 234 -0.51 8.44 -3.25
N ILE A 235 0.65 8.86 -2.73
CA ILE A 235 1.23 10.19 -2.95
C ILE A 235 2.32 10.08 -4.01
N ASP A 236 2.03 10.65 -5.18
CA ASP A 236 2.96 10.68 -6.29
C ASP A 236 4.04 11.76 -6.12
N MET A 237 5.24 11.46 -6.64
CA MET A 237 6.31 12.46 -6.85
C MET A 237 5.90 13.55 -7.85
N LYS A 238 4.92 13.25 -8.71
CA LYS A 238 4.48 14.11 -9.82
C LYS A 238 3.24 14.91 -9.40
N ASP A 239 2.85 15.85 -10.25
CA ASP A 239 1.61 16.64 -10.09
C ASP A 239 1.48 17.30 -8.70
N ASN A 240 2.61 17.73 -8.14
CA ASN A 240 2.69 18.40 -6.83
C ASN A 240 2.24 17.55 -5.63
N GLY A 241 2.22 16.20 -5.75
CA GLY A 241 1.73 15.30 -4.71
C GLY A 241 2.47 15.41 -3.38
N LEU A 242 3.79 15.16 -3.37
CA LEU A 242 4.60 15.28 -2.14
C LEU A 242 4.54 16.67 -1.50
N LYS A 243 4.68 17.73 -2.30
CA LYS A 243 4.63 19.11 -1.78
C LYS A 243 3.27 19.39 -1.12
N ALA A 244 2.17 19.03 -1.77
CA ALA A 244 0.84 19.21 -1.21
C ALA A 244 0.65 18.38 0.07
N PHE A 245 1.24 17.19 0.13
CA PHE A 245 1.22 16.36 1.33
C PHE A 245 2.00 17.01 2.49
N GLU A 246 3.21 17.54 2.24
CA GLU A 246 4.00 18.29 3.22
C GLU A 246 3.26 19.53 3.75
N GLU A 247 2.59 20.27 2.85
CA GLU A 247 1.74 21.41 3.22
C GLU A 247 0.58 20.97 4.12
N MET A 248 -0.08 19.84 3.83
CA MET A 248 -1.14 19.28 4.69
C MET A 248 -0.62 18.85 6.06
N VAL A 249 0.53 18.19 6.13
CA VAL A 249 1.16 17.80 7.40
C VAL A 249 1.55 19.03 8.21
N THR A 250 2.06 20.07 7.56
CA THR A 250 2.40 21.34 8.22
C THR A 250 1.15 22.02 8.78
N ALA A 251 0.05 22.02 8.02
CA ALA A 251 -1.19 22.68 8.40
C ALA A 251 -2.00 21.93 9.47
N HIS A 252 -1.97 20.59 9.44
CA HIS A 252 -2.84 19.74 10.28
C HIS A 252 -2.11 18.93 11.35
N GLY A 253 -0.78 18.95 11.33
CA GLY A 253 0.07 18.23 12.28
C GLY A 253 0.71 16.98 11.70
N ALA A 254 1.79 16.54 12.36
CA ALA A 254 2.51 15.33 11.99
C ALA A 254 1.64 14.08 12.13
N LEU A 255 1.84 13.13 11.21
CA LEU A 255 1.28 11.80 11.34
C LEU A 255 1.85 11.08 12.58
N PRO A 256 1.08 10.17 13.21
CA PRO A 256 1.59 9.27 14.22
C PRO A 256 2.86 8.55 13.74
N LYS A 257 3.85 8.40 14.63
CA LYS A 257 5.15 7.80 14.29
C LYS A 257 5.03 6.36 13.78
N ASP A 258 4.01 5.65 14.25
CA ASP A 258 3.69 4.27 13.92
C ASP A 258 2.79 4.11 12.67
N THR A 259 2.41 5.20 11.99
CA THR A 259 1.67 5.14 10.72
C THR A 259 2.43 4.28 9.70
N PRO A 260 1.87 3.13 9.25
CA PRO A 260 2.51 2.29 8.24
C PRO A 260 2.67 3.06 6.94
N ARG A 261 3.87 3.01 6.38
CA ARG A 261 4.19 3.73 5.15
C ARG A 261 5.21 2.98 4.32
N GLU A 262 5.21 3.27 3.03
CA GLU A 262 6.09 2.60 2.08
C GLU A 262 6.49 3.55 0.95
N ARG A 263 7.76 3.43 0.50
CA ARG A 263 8.22 4.04 -0.73
C ARG A 263 7.76 3.24 -1.94
N THR A 264 7.16 3.93 -2.91
CA THR A 264 6.77 3.30 -4.17
C THR A 264 7.97 3.13 -5.09
N GLY A 265 7.88 2.26 -6.09
CA GLY A 265 8.95 2.07 -7.09
C GLY A 265 9.38 3.36 -7.82
N ASN A 266 8.51 4.37 -7.88
CA ASN A 266 8.80 5.67 -8.50
C ASN A 266 9.24 6.75 -7.51
N GLY A 267 9.45 6.41 -6.23
CA GLY A 267 9.87 7.33 -5.17
C GLY A 267 8.74 8.03 -4.43
N GLY A 268 7.48 7.78 -4.80
CA GLY A 268 6.30 8.29 -4.07
C GLY A 268 6.14 7.62 -2.69
N LEU A 269 5.02 7.88 -2.04
CA LEU A 269 4.71 7.39 -0.71
C LEU A 269 3.31 6.77 -0.65
N HIS A 270 3.22 5.55 -0.13
CA HIS A 270 1.96 4.97 0.33
C HIS A 270 1.83 5.17 1.84
N LEU A 271 0.67 5.62 2.30
CA LEU A 271 0.30 5.65 3.71
C LEU A 271 -0.93 4.78 3.92
N PHE A 272 -0.88 3.90 4.91
CA PHE A 272 -1.95 2.94 5.17
C PHE A 272 -2.69 3.29 6.46
N SER A 273 -3.99 3.05 6.45
CA SER A 273 -4.88 3.25 7.59
C SER A 273 -6.03 2.22 7.55
N SER A 274 -6.67 1.97 8.70
CA SER A 274 -7.91 1.20 8.71
C SER A 274 -9.02 2.02 8.05
N LEU A 275 -9.77 1.41 7.13
CA LEU A 275 -10.91 2.07 6.50
C LEU A 275 -12.04 2.29 7.50
N SER A 276 -12.36 1.27 8.30
CA SER A 276 -13.45 1.28 9.27
C SER A 276 -13.21 2.31 10.37
N GLU A 277 -11.98 2.39 10.90
CA GLU A 277 -11.60 3.42 11.87
C GLU A 277 -11.64 4.81 11.26
N SER A 278 -11.13 4.98 10.04
CA SER A 278 -11.19 6.27 9.34
C SER A 278 -12.62 6.74 9.15
N SER A 279 -13.52 5.82 8.77
CA SER A 279 -14.94 6.13 8.60
C SER A 279 -15.61 6.46 9.93
N ALA A 280 -15.29 5.72 11.00
CA ALA A 280 -15.78 6.01 12.35
C ALA A 280 -15.25 7.33 12.91
N ALA A 281 -14.06 7.77 12.48
CA ALA A 281 -13.48 9.08 12.78
C ALA A 281 -14.09 10.22 11.93
N GLY A 282 -15.05 9.93 11.05
CA GLY A 282 -15.79 10.93 10.27
C GLY A 282 -15.35 11.06 8.81
N LEU A 283 -14.51 10.15 8.29
CA LEU A 283 -14.21 10.13 6.85
C LEU A 283 -15.48 9.77 6.06
N LEU A 284 -16.01 10.75 5.33
CA LEU A 284 -17.31 10.65 4.65
C LEU A 284 -17.29 9.81 3.37
N ASN A 285 -16.13 9.61 2.76
CA ASN A 285 -16.02 8.90 1.49
C ASN A 285 -14.75 8.05 1.44
N CYS A 286 -14.95 6.73 1.54
CA CYS A 286 -13.88 5.73 1.49
C CYS A 286 -13.80 5.02 0.13
N ASN A 287 -14.27 5.63 -0.96
CA ASN A 287 -14.16 5.05 -2.30
C ASN A 287 -12.82 5.40 -2.96
N ASN A 288 -12.42 4.58 -3.94
CA ASN A 288 -11.27 4.88 -4.77
C ASN A 288 -11.44 6.22 -5.51
N ARG A 289 -10.44 7.10 -5.43
CA ARG A 289 -10.43 8.42 -6.04
C ARG A 289 -9.04 8.76 -6.53
N GLU A 290 -8.96 9.27 -7.75
CA GLU A 290 -7.71 9.81 -8.29
C GLU A 290 -7.67 11.33 -8.08
N LYS A 291 -6.48 11.87 -7.81
CA LYS A 291 -6.16 13.29 -7.69
C LYS A 291 -7.11 14.07 -6.79
N ILE A 292 -6.89 14.03 -5.49
CA ILE A 292 -7.69 14.84 -4.57
C ILE A 292 -7.52 16.35 -4.83
N SER A 293 -8.54 17.11 -4.45
CA SER A 293 -8.51 18.57 -4.53
C SER A 293 -7.92 19.15 -3.25
N CYS A 294 -6.78 19.83 -3.35
CA CYS A 294 -6.19 20.62 -2.27
C CYS A 294 -6.17 22.10 -2.68
N GLY A 295 -6.78 22.99 -1.89
CA GLY A 295 -6.83 24.42 -2.21
C GLY A 295 -7.52 24.75 -3.55
N GLY A 296 -8.45 23.91 -4.01
CA GLY A 296 -9.11 24.04 -5.32
C GLY A 296 -8.31 23.51 -6.52
N CYS A 297 -7.10 22.98 -6.30
CA CYS A 297 -6.25 22.38 -7.31
C CYS A 297 -6.21 20.86 -7.17
N GLN A 298 -6.21 20.15 -8.29
CA GLN A 298 -5.96 18.70 -8.32
C GLN A 298 -4.47 18.45 -8.10
N VAL A 299 -4.13 17.62 -7.12
CA VAL A 299 -2.73 17.25 -6.80
C VAL A 299 -2.52 15.75 -7.02
N GLY A 300 -1.26 15.33 -7.19
CA GLY A 300 -0.85 13.93 -7.34
C GLY A 300 -0.98 13.13 -6.05
N ILE A 301 -2.18 13.09 -5.48
CA ILE A 301 -2.51 12.28 -4.31
C ILE A 301 -3.81 11.53 -4.63
N ASP A 302 -3.72 10.22 -4.69
CA ASP A 302 -4.82 9.30 -4.92
C ASP A 302 -5.27 8.66 -3.59
N VAL A 303 -6.55 8.30 -3.50
CA VAL A 303 -7.12 7.51 -2.41
C VAL A 303 -7.48 6.14 -2.95
N ARG A 304 -6.89 5.09 -2.40
CA ARG A 304 -7.25 3.70 -2.69
C ARG A 304 -8.14 3.17 -1.55
N GLY A 305 -9.44 3.21 -1.81
CA GLY A 305 -10.47 2.73 -0.88
C GLY A 305 -11.27 1.56 -1.48
N ASN A 306 -12.58 1.55 -1.31
CA ASN A 306 -13.47 0.52 -1.85
C ASN A 306 -13.27 0.30 -3.36
N GLY A 307 -13.07 -0.95 -3.74
CA GLY A 307 -12.84 -1.38 -5.13
C GLY A 307 -11.47 -0.96 -5.69
N GLY A 308 -10.59 -0.43 -4.85
CA GLY A 308 -9.23 -0.06 -5.20
C GLY A 308 -8.25 -1.23 -5.09
N ILE A 309 -7.05 -0.98 -5.60
CA ILE A 309 -5.92 -1.89 -5.52
C ILE A 309 -4.66 -1.07 -5.29
N CYS A 310 -3.73 -1.60 -4.51
CA CYS A 310 -2.48 -0.92 -4.18
C CYS A 310 -1.32 -1.91 -4.29
N PHE A 311 -0.29 -1.56 -5.08
CA PHE A 311 0.94 -2.34 -5.16
C PHE A 311 1.76 -2.15 -3.90
N ILE A 312 2.33 -3.23 -3.36
CA ILE A 312 3.07 -3.18 -2.10
C ILE A 312 4.36 -3.99 -2.16
N SER A 313 5.27 -3.74 -1.23
CA SER A 313 6.45 -4.56 -0.99
C SER A 313 6.04 -6.03 -0.72
N PRO A 314 6.80 -7.00 -1.26
CA PRO A 314 8.13 -6.87 -1.87
C PRO A 314 8.12 -6.73 -3.40
N SER A 315 7.08 -6.10 -3.98
CA SER A 315 6.98 -5.92 -5.43
C SER A 315 8.21 -5.28 -6.05
N LYS A 316 8.65 -5.86 -7.17
CA LYS A 316 9.71 -5.31 -8.02
C LYS A 316 9.36 -5.44 -9.48
N TYR A 317 9.73 -4.45 -10.27
CA TYR A 317 9.57 -4.49 -11.73
C TYR A 317 10.71 -3.75 -12.42
N ILE A 318 10.95 -4.09 -13.68
CA ILE A 318 11.96 -3.44 -14.49
C ILE A 318 11.35 -2.17 -15.11
N GLY A 319 12.02 -1.05 -14.89
CA GLY A 319 11.71 0.22 -15.53
C GLY A 319 11.90 0.14 -17.03
N ARG A 320 11.43 1.16 -17.75
CA ARG A 320 11.45 1.15 -19.22
C ARG A 320 12.86 1.21 -19.83
N ASP A 321 13.88 1.56 -19.07
CA ASP A 321 15.29 1.48 -19.48
C ASP A 321 15.81 0.04 -19.56
N GLY A 322 15.05 -0.96 -19.07
CA GLY A 322 15.46 -2.35 -19.06
C GLY A 322 16.48 -2.69 -17.97
N GLU A 323 16.95 -1.70 -17.22
CA GLU A 323 18.07 -1.82 -16.27
C GLU A 323 17.66 -1.41 -14.87
N THR A 324 16.86 -0.33 -14.73
CA THR A 324 16.46 0.17 -13.42
C THR A 324 15.41 -0.75 -12.80
N VAL A 325 15.80 -1.41 -11.71
CA VAL A 325 14.86 -2.13 -10.86
C VAL A 325 14.11 -1.13 -9.99
N ARG A 326 12.78 -1.07 -10.18
CA ARG A 326 11.85 -0.29 -9.36
C ARG A 326 11.29 -1.21 -8.30
N ALA A 327 11.44 -0.84 -7.03
CA ALA A 327 11.03 -1.67 -5.89
C ALA A 327 10.19 -0.88 -4.89
N TYR A 328 9.20 -1.56 -4.32
CA TYR A 328 8.39 -1.06 -3.21
C TYR A 328 9.08 -1.45 -1.90
N ARG A 329 9.13 -0.52 -0.92
CA ARG A 329 9.86 -0.73 0.35
C ARG A 329 9.16 -0.08 1.53
N TRP A 330 8.80 -0.89 2.53
CA TRP A 330 8.32 -0.44 3.83
C TRP A 330 9.35 0.48 4.52
N GLU A 331 8.88 1.54 5.20
CA GLU A 331 9.69 2.42 6.07
C GLU A 331 9.33 2.28 7.56
#